data_AF-A0A0B0D3W2-F1
#
_entry.id   AF-A0A0B0D3W2-F1
#
_cell.length_a   1.000
_cell.length_b   1.000
_cell.length_c   1.000
_cell.angle_alpha   90.00
_cell.angle_beta   90.00
_cell.angle_gamma   90.00
#
_symmetry.space_group_name_H-M   'P 1'
#
loop_
_entity.id
_entity.type
_entity.pdbx_description
1 polymer ?
#
loop_
_entity_poly.entity_id
_entity_poly.type
_entity_poly.pdbx_seq_one_letter_code
_entity_poly.pdbx_strand_id
1 'polypeptide(L)'
;WIGAKMATEGTYDNGSAILSGAAKIMYGQPGTLLLGVIVALACFTTCVGLTVACGQFFSKRISALSYKTVVTLVTLVSLGITNIGLNQIIEYSVPVLVFVYPITIVLIALTFMGGLFNHSPYVYRGAVLFTSFVALYDGLVAFGLDMPGITSWISQLPLFELNLSWVVPAVIGGLTGALFQFIKGQGAPSESYQN
;
A
#
# COMPACT_ATOMS: atom_id res chain seq x y z
N TRP A 1 -14.55 -21.00 3.76
CA TRP A 1 -15.75 -21.68 3.20
C TRP A 1 -16.47 -20.81 2.16
N ILE A 2 -16.81 -19.54 2.46
CA ILE A 2 -17.50 -18.64 1.49
C ILE A 2 -16.69 -18.38 0.21
N GLY A 3 -15.40 -18.08 0.32
CA GLY A 3 -14.56 -17.78 -0.85
C GLY A 3 -14.41 -18.98 -1.80
N ALA A 4 -14.35 -20.19 -1.25
CA ALA A 4 -14.31 -21.42 -2.04
C ALA A 4 -15.64 -21.69 -2.77
N LYS A 5 -16.79 -21.40 -2.11
CA LYS A 5 -18.14 -21.52 -2.70
C LYS A 5 -18.36 -20.52 -3.85
N MET A 6 -17.91 -19.27 -3.67
CA MET A 6 -18.01 -18.23 -4.70
C MET A 6 -17.18 -18.58 -5.95
N ALA A 7 -16.01 -19.21 -5.77
CA ALA A 7 -15.18 -19.65 -6.89
C ALA A 7 -15.82 -20.76 -7.74
N THR A 8 -16.75 -21.55 -7.17
CA THR A 8 -17.47 -22.63 -7.88
C THR A 8 -18.79 -22.19 -8.52
N GLU A 9 -19.35 -21.04 -8.13
CA GLU A 9 -20.69 -20.59 -8.57
C GLU A 9 -20.65 -19.72 -9.84
N GLY A 10 -19.49 -19.15 -10.21
CA GLY A 10 -19.35 -18.41 -11.46
C GLY A 10 -18.10 -17.52 -11.54
N THR A 11 -17.85 -16.97 -12.73
CA THR A 11 -16.83 -15.93 -12.95
C THR A 11 -17.42 -14.58 -12.61
N TYR A 12 -16.72 -13.81 -11.76
CA TYR A 12 -17.11 -12.45 -11.40
C TYR A 12 -16.06 -11.48 -11.94
N ASP A 13 -16.52 -10.37 -12.52
CA ASP A 13 -15.64 -9.39 -13.16
C ASP A 13 -14.81 -8.58 -12.14
N ASN A 14 -15.29 -8.42 -10.91
CA ASN A 14 -14.63 -7.61 -9.88
C ASN A 14 -15.08 -7.94 -8.45
N GLY A 15 -14.36 -7.37 -7.47
CA GLY A 15 -14.60 -7.59 -6.04
C GLY A 15 -15.99 -7.13 -5.55
N SER A 16 -16.58 -6.09 -6.14
CA SER A 16 -17.93 -5.65 -5.76
C SER A 16 -19.02 -6.60 -6.24
N ALA A 17 -18.85 -7.20 -7.43
CA ALA A 17 -19.72 -8.25 -7.95
C ALA A 17 -19.65 -9.53 -7.09
N ILE A 18 -18.43 -9.92 -6.68
CA ILE A 18 -18.23 -11.06 -5.76
C ILE A 18 -18.95 -10.80 -4.43
N LEU A 19 -18.74 -9.63 -3.82
CA LEU A 19 -19.32 -9.33 -2.51
C LEU A 19 -20.85 -9.25 -2.56
N SER A 20 -21.40 -8.63 -3.61
CA SER A 20 -22.85 -8.53 -3.82
C SER A 20 -23.48 -9.90 -4.11
N GLY A 21 -22.79 -10.75 -4.87
CA GLY A 21 -23.19 -12.13 -5.13
C GLY A 21 -23.18 -12.98 -3.85
N ALA A 22 -22.14 -12.88 -3.04
CA ALA A 22 -22.03 -13.57 -1.76
C ALA A 22 -23.15 -13.15 -0.79
N ALA A 23 -23.44 -11.86 -0.70
CA ALA A 23 -24.53 -11.34 0.13
C ALA A 23 -25.90 -11.84 -0.35
N LYS A 24 -26.10 -11.93 -1.67
CA LYS A 24 -27.33 -12.47 -2.27
C LYS A 24 -27.51 -13.95 -1.98
N ILE A 25 -26.45 -14.75 -2.03
CA ILE A 25 -26.49 -16.19 -1.72
C ILE A 25 -26.79 -16.42 -0.24
N MET A 26 -26.21 -15.61 0.65
CA MET A 26 -26.36 -15.79 2.09
C MET A 26 -27.67 -15.27 2.67
N TYR A 27 -28.11 -14.09 2.22
CA TYR A 27 -29.21 -13.35 2.84
C TYR A 27 -30.33 -12.99 1.86
N GLY A 28 -30.24 -13.44 0.60
CA GLY A 28 -31.20 -13.12 -0.44
C GLY A 28 -31.18 -11.63 -0.84
N GLN A 29 -32.27 -11.19 -1.44
CA GLN A 29 -32.44 -9.82 -1.92
C GLN A 29 -32.33 -8.71 -0.83
N PRO A 30 -32.84 -8.87 0.41
CA PRO A 30 -32.63 -7.84 1.43
C PRO A 30 -31.17 -7.74 1.88
N GLY A 31 -30.39 -8.83 1.80
CA GLY A 31 -28.97 -8.85 2.12
C GLY A 31 -28.10 -7.96 1.24
N THR A 32 -28.39 -7.92 -0.06
CA THR A 32 -27.67 -7.05 -1.00
C THR A 32 -27.93 -5.57 -0.72
N LEU A 33 -29.16 -5.20 -0.33
CA LEU A 33 -29.48 -3.83 0.06
C LEU A 33 -28.76 -3.42 1.34
N LEU A 34 -28.76 -4.29 2.36
CA LEU A 34 -28.03 -4.08 3.61
C LEU A 34 -26.53 -3.90 3.34
N LEU A 35 -25.94 -4.76 2.52
CA LEU A 35 -24.53 -4.67 2.11
C LEU A 35 -24.24 -3.31 1.46
N GLY A 36 -25.11 -2.84 0.56
CA GLY A 36 -24.98 -1.54 -0.09
C GLY A 36 -24.91 -0.39 0.91
N VAL A 37 -25.78 -0.38 1.93
CA VAL A 37 -25.77 0.65 2.99
C VAL A 37 -24.49 0.59 3.82
N ILE A 38 -24.05 -0.61 4.23
CA ILE A 38 -22.83 -0.78 5.02
C ILE A 38 -21.61 -0.31 4.25
N VAL A 39 -21.48 -0.72 2.99
CA VAL A 39 -20.35 -0.32 2.12
C VAL A 39 -20.39 1.18 1.87
N ALA A 40 -21.56 1.77 1.62
CA ALA A 40 -21.69 3.22 1.44
C ALA A 40 -21.20 3.99 2.68
N LEU A 41 -21.60 3.56 3.89
CA LEU A 41 -21.16 4.18 5.14
C LEU A 41 -19.65 4.01 5.36
N ALA A 42 -19.11 2.81 5.17
CA ALA A 42 -17.69 2.53 5.34
C ALA A 42 -16.80 3.33 4.36
N CYS A 43 -17.23 3.43 3.10
CA CYS A 43 -16.53 4.22 2.09
C CYS A 43 -16.64 5.72 2.40
N PHE A 44 -17.79 6.20 2.88
CA PHE A 44 -17.97 7.60 3.27
C PHE A 44 -16.99 8.04 4.36
N THR A 45 -16.84 7.24 5.43
CA THR A 45 -15.90 7.59 6.51
C THR A 45 -14.45 7.59 6.03
N THR A 46 -14.09 6.66 5.15
CA THR A 46 -12.73 6.56 4.59
C THR A 46 -12.43 7.75 3.68
N CYS A 47 -13.36 8.12 2.80
CA CYS A 47 -13.23 9.30 1.93
C CYS A 47 -13.07 10.59 2.73
N VAL A 48 -13.89 10.78 3.79
CA VAL A 48 -13.80 11.95 4.67
C VAL A 48 -12.46 11.98 5.40
N GLY A 49 -12.01 10.85 5.95
CA GLY A 49 -10.72 10.73 6.65
C GLY A 49 -9.53 11.10 5.75
N LEU A 50 -9.47 10.53 4.53
CA LEU A 50 -8.41 10.83 3.58
C LEU A 50 -8.44 12.28 3.11
N THR A 51 -9.63 12.83 2.85
CA THR A 51 -9.80 14.22 2.43
C THR A 51 -9.31 15.20 3.49
N VAL A 52 -9.64 14.96 4.76
CA VAL A 52 -9.16 15.77 5.89
C VAL A 52 -7.64 15.63 6.04
N ALA A 53 -7.09 14.41 5.99
CA ALA A 53 -5.66 14.15 6.09
C ALA A 53 -4.87 14.87 5.00
N CYS A 54 -5.32 14.79 3.73
CA CYS A 54 -4.74 15.51 2.62
C CYS A 54 -4.82 17.03 2.81
N GLY A 55 -5.99 17.55 3.21
CA GLY A 55 -6.17 18.97 3.49
C GLY A 55 -5.21 19.48 4.58
N GLN A 56 -5.04 18.73 5.66
CA GLN A 56 -4.11 19.07 6.76
C GLN A 56 -2.65 18.96 6.32
N PHE A 57 -2.28 17.89 5.60
CA PHE A 57 -0.91 17.69 5.13
C PHE A 57 -0.47 18.81 4.18
N PHE A 58 -1.29 19.15 3.19
CA PHE A 58 -0.98 20.21 2.24
C PHE A 58 -1.02 21.60 2.86
N SER A 59 -2.01 21.88 3.73
CA SER A 59 -2.08 23.17 4.43
C SER A 59 -0.90 23.39 5.38
N LYS A 60 -0.35 22.33 5.98
CA LYS A 60 0.81 22.42 6.89
C LYS A 60 2.14 22.50 6.13
N ARG A 61 2.27 21.81 4.99
CA ARG A 61 3.52 21.77 4.20
C ARG A 61 3.63 22.88 3.16
N ILE A 62 2.52 23.44 2.69
CA ILE A 62 2.47 24.47 1.67
C ILE A 62 1.60 25.62 2.19
N SER A 63 2.21 26.67 2.76
CA SER A 63 1.46 27.79 3.37
C SER A 63 0.64 28.62 2.36
N ALA A 64 0.86 28.42 1.05
CA ALA A 64 0.16 29.11 -0.03
C ALA A 64 -1.17 28.43 -0.44
N LEU A 65 -1.49 27.22 0.01
CA LEU A 65 -2.71 26.50 -0.37
C LEU A 65 -3.71 26.47 0.78
N SER A 66 -4.86 27.11 0.58
CA SER A 66 -5.98 27.05 1.53
C SER A 66 -6.58 25.65 1.59
N TYR A 67 -6.87 25.17 2.79
CA TYR A 67 -7.54 23.88 3.06
C TYR A 67 -8.77 23.66 2.14
N LYS A 68 -9.58 24.70 1.95
CA LYS A 68 -10.78 24.64 1.10
C LYS A 68 -10.46 24.31 -0.35
N THR A 69 -9.37 24.86 -0.90
CA THR A 69 -8.96 24.62 -2.28
C THR A 69 -8.52 23.17 -2.50
N VAL A 70 -7.75 22.61 -1.56
CA VAL A 70 -7.27 21.22 -1.62
C VAL A 70 -8.45 20.24 -1.55
N VAL A 71 -9.39 20.46 -0.62
CA VAL A 71 -10.57 19.60 -0.48
C VAL A 71 -11.45 19.63 -1.74
N THR A 72 -11.73 20.83 -2.29
CA THR A 72 -12.52 20.96 -3.52
C THR A 72 -11.83 20.26 -4.70
N LEU A 73 -10.51 20.41 -4.85
CA LEU A 73 -9.76 19.77 -5.92
C LEU A 73 -9.78 18.25 -5.81
N VAL A 74 -9.52 17.69 -4.63
CA VAL A 74 -9.57 16.24 -4.38
C VAL A 74 -10.95 15.68 -4.69
N THR A 75 -12.02 16.39 -4.30
CA THR A 75 -13.39 15.97 -4.57
C THR A 75 -13.72 15.98 -6.06
N LEU A 76 -13.33 17.05 -6.78
CA LEU A 76 -13.53 17.15 -8.24
C LEU A 76 -12.77 16.07 -9.00
N VAL A 77 -11.50 15.82 -8.64
CA VAL A 77 -10.69 14.76 -9.24
C VAL A 77 -11.30 13.38 -8.99
N SER A 78 -11.78 13.13 -7.76
CA SER A 78 -12.43 11.86 -7.41
C SER A 78 -13.71 11.63 -8.21
N LEU A 79 -14.51 12.67 -8.45
CA LEU A 79 -15.69 12.59 -9.32
C LEU A 79 -15.31 12.24 -10.77
N GLY A 80 -14.23 12.83 -11.28
CA GLY A 80 -13.70 12.50 -12.61
C GLY A 80 -13.26 11.03 -12.71
N ILE A 81 -12.48 10.56 -11.74
CA ILE A 81 -11.97 9.18 -11.71
C ILE A 81 -13.11 8.16 -11.60
N THR A 82 -14.16 8.47 -10.83
CA THR A 82 -15.32 7.58 -10.65
C THR A 82 -16.05 7.27 -11.96
N ASN A 83 -15.95 8.14 -12.97
CA ASN A 83 -16.59 7.91 -14.28
C ASN A 83 -15.87 6.86 -15.15
N ILE A 84 -14.61 6.54 -14.86
CA ILE A 84 -13.75 5.64 -15.67
C ILE A 84 -14.13 4.15 -15.49
N GLY A 85 -14.78 3.80 -14.37
CA GLY A 85 -15.22 2.43 -14.06
C GLY A 85 -14.23 1.64 -13.18
N LEU A 86 -14.76 0.75 -12.36
CA LEU A 86 -14.01 0.07 -11.29
C LEU A 86 -12.85 -0.79 -11.81
N ASN A 87 -13.05 -1.54 -12.91
CA ASN A 87 -12.02 -2.44 -13.42
C ASN A 87 -10.75 -1.69 -13.83
N GLN A 88 -10.92 -0.57 -14.53
CA GLN A 88 -9.81 0.30 -14.93
C GLN A 88 -9.14 0.94 -13.71
N ILE A 89 -9.93 1.43 -12.74
CA ILE A 89 -9.38 1.98 -11.49
C ILE A 89 -8.49 0.95 -10.78
N ILE A 90 -8.93 -0.31 -10.72
CA ILE A 90 -8.15 -1.40 -10.12
C ILE A 90 -6.89 -1.68 -10.93
N GLU A 91 -6.98 -1.80 -12.26
CA GLU A 91 -5.84 -2.05 -13.14
C GLU A 91 -4.70 -1.03 -12.94
N TYR A 92 -5.03 0.26 -12.81
CA TYR A 92 -4.04 1.30 -12.50
C TYR A 92 -3.61 1.32 -11.02
N SER A 93 -4.50 0.97 -10.09
CA SER A 93 -4.19 1.01 -8.65
C SER A 93 -3.33 -0.16 -8.19
N VAL A 94 -3.48 -1.34 -8.80
CA VAL A 94 -2.70 -2.54 -8.47
C VAL A 94 -1.18 -2.29 -8.55
N PRO A 95 -0.59 -1.78 -9.65
CA PRO A 95 0.86 -1.55 -9.72
C PRO A 95 1.32 -0.49 -8.71
N VAL A 96 0.52 0.54 -8.49
CA VAL A 96 0.80 1.56 -7.45
C VAL A 96 0.79 0.91 -6.05
N LEU A 97 -0.15 0.02 -5.78
CA LEU A 97 -0.27 -0.66 -4.50
C LEU A 97 0.89 -1.64 -4.28
N VAL A 98 1.29 -2.39 -5.29
CA VAL A 98 2.46 -3.29 -5.26
C VAL A 98 3.75 -2.51 -4.99
N PHE A 99 3.85 -1.29 -5.51
CA PHE A 99 4.98 -0.40 -5.23
C PHE A 99 4.97 0.13 -3.78
N VAL A 100 3.83 0.62 -3.29
CA VAL A 100 3.72 1.29 -1.98
C VAL A 100 3.69 0.31 -0.80
N TYR A 101 3.10 -0.88 -1.00
CA TYR A 101 2.96 -1.93 0.01
C TYR A 101 4.27 -2.31 0.74
N PRO A 102 5.34 -2.75 0.04
CA PRO A 102 6.57 -3.20 0.69
C PRO A 102 7.28 -2.07 1.42
N ILE A 103 7.29 -0.86 0.85
CA ILE A 103 7.87 0.34 1.46
C ILE A 103 7.18 0.61 2.80
N THR A 104 5.85 0.57 2.82
CA THR A 104 5.03 0.84 4.01
C THR A 104 5.26 -0.21 5.09
N ILE A 105 5.30 -1.50 4.74
CA ILE A 105 5.54 -2.56 5.73
C ILE A 105 6.92 -2.43 6.34
N VAL A 106 7.95 -2.18 5.53
CA VAL A 106 9.31 -1.96 6.04
C VAL A 106 9.32 -0.76 6.98
N LEU A 107 8.65 0.34 6.62
CA LEU A 107 8.55 1.52 7.47
C LEU A 107 7.90 1.21 8.84
N ILE A 108 6.78 0.47 8.83
CA ILE A 108 6.09 0.04 10.05
C ILE A 108 6.97 -0.90 10.88
N ALA A 109 7.59 -1.89 10.24
CA ALA A 109 8.47 -2.85 10.92
C ALA A 109 9.67 -2.16 11.58
N LEU A 110 10.31 -1.23 10.87
CA LEU A 110 11.39 -0.41 11.44
C LEU A 110 10.91 0.53 12.53
N THR A 111 9.69 1.07 12.44
CA THR A 111 9.13 1.90 13.53
C THR A 111 8.96 1.07 14.81
N PHE A 112 8.46 -0.17 14.70
CA PHE A 112 8.33 -1.09 15.83
C PHE A 112 9.70 -1.57 16.36
N MET A 113 10.66 -1.84 15.47
CA MET A 113 12.03 -2.23 15.84
C MET A 113 12.92 -1.03 16.24
N GLY A 114 12.46 0.20 16.04
CA GLY A 114 13.21 1.43 16.27
C GLY A 114 13.65 1.62 17.73
N GLY A 115 12.94 0.99 18.68
CA GLY A 115 13.34 0.92 20.08
C GLY A 115 14.62 0.10 20.33
N LEU A 116 14.97 -0.83 19.44
CA LEU A 116 16.19 -1.65 19.54
C LEU A 116 17.41 -1.00 18.86
N PHE A 117 17.18 -0.09 17.90
CA PHE A 117 18.21 0.53 17.04
C PHE A 117 18.40 2.04 17.30
N ASN A 118 17.94 2.57 18.44
CA ASN A 118 18.17 3.96 18.89
C ASN A 118 17.93 5.03 17.80
N HIS A 119 16.83 4.88 17.04
CA HIS A 119 16.34 5.83 16.04
C HIS A 119 17.39 6.36 15.02
N SER A 120 18.42 5.57 14.68
CA SER A 120 19.45 6.04 13.76
C SER A 120 18.90 6.22 12.33
N PRO A 121 18.93 7.44 11.75
CA PRO A 121 18.32 7.73 10.46
C PRO A 121 18.98 6.97 9.30
N TYR A 122 20.19 6.46 9.49
CA TYR A 122 20.93 5.71 8.47
C TYR A 122 20.36 4.31 8.22
N VAL A 123 19.91 3.61 9.27
CA VAL A 123 19.29 2.28 9.15
C VAL A 123 17.96 2.40 8.41
N TYR A 124 17.20 3.45 8.74
CA TYR A 124 15.93 3.77 8.08
C TYR A 124 16.12 4.09 6.61
N ARG A 125 17.08 4.97 6.27
CA ARG A 125 17.36 5.35 4.89
C ARG A 125 17.88 4.19 4.05
N GLY A 126 18.74 3.33 4.63
CA GLY A 126 19.29 2.16 3.95
C GLY A 126 18.21 1.11 3.65
N ALA A 127 17.47 0.68 4.67
CA ALA A 127 16.42 -0.32 4.51
C ALA A 127 15.31 0.16 3.56
N VAL A 128 14.91 1.43 3.67
CA VAL A 128 13.91 2.02 2.77
C VAL A 128 14.47 2.14 1.35
N LEU A 129 15.71 2.57 1.12
CA LEU A 129 16.28 2.68 -0.23
C LEU A 129 16.39 1.33 -0.94
N PHE A 130 16.91 0.31 -0.26
CA PHE A 130 17.02 -1.03 -0.83
C PHE A 130 15.64 -1.63 -1.12
N THR A 131 14.69 -1.48 -0.20
CA THR A 131 13.31 -1.96 -0.40
C THR A 131 12.62 -1.18 -1.51
N SER A 132 12.82 0.15 -1.61
CA SER A 132 12.21 0.99 -2.63
C SER A 132 12.71 0.66 -4.03
N PHE A 133 13.99 0.32 -4.18
CA PHE A 133 14.55 -0.07 -5.47
C PHE A 133 13.94 -1.39 -5.97
N VAL A 134 13.77 -2.37 -5.07
CA VAL A 134 13.13 -3.65 -5.40
C VAL A 134 11.63 -3.47 -5.64
N ALA A 135 10.95 -2.67 -4.83
CA ALA A 135 9.54 -2.35 -5.01
C ALA A 135 9.27 -1.63 -6.33
N LEU A 136 10.17 -0.72 -6.75
CA LEU A 136 10.11 -0.03 -8.04
C LEU A 136 10.19 -1.03 -9.19
N TYR A 137 11.09 -2.01 -9.08
CA TYR A 137 11.24 -3.07 -10.06
C TYR A 137 9.98 -3.95 -10.14
N ASP A 138 9.46 -4.42 -9.00
CA ASP A 138 8.25 -5.24 -8.94
C ASP A 138 7.01 -4.47 -9.46
N GLY A 139 6.91 -3.18 -9.17
CA GLY A 139 5.86 -2.31 -9.71
C GLY A 139 5.95 -2.12 -11.23
N LEU A 140 7.16 -2.08 -11.80
CA LEU A 140 7.38 -1.99 -13.26
C LEU A 140 7.05 -3.32 -13.97
N VAL A 141 7.38 -4.44 -13.35
CA VAL A 141 7.00 -5.78 -13.84
C VAL A 141 5.47 -5.94 -13.81
N ALA A 142 4.82 -5.49 -12.74
CA ALA A 142 3.35 -5.45 -12.64
C ALA A 142 2.69 -4.54 -13.70
N PHE A 143 3.43 -3.59 -14.28
CA PHE A 143 2.98 -2.74 -15.37
C PHE A 143 3.12 -3.40 -16.76
N GLY A 144 3.64 -4.63 -16.84
CA GLY A 144 3.76 -5.40 -18.09
C GLY A 144 5.08 -5.22 -18.84
N LEU A 145 6.09 -4.58 -18.23
CA LEU A 145 7.45 -4.50 -18.78
C LEU A 145 8.27 -5.70 -18.28
N ASP A 146 8.02 -6.87 -18.86
CA ASP A 146 8.79 -8.06 -18.58
C ASP A 146 10.24 -7.90 -19.09
N MET A 147 11.21 -7.87 -18.15
CA MET A 147 12.62 -8.04 -18.44
C MET A 147 13.03 -9.48 -18.11
N PRO A 148 13.06 -10.40 -19.11
CA PRO A 148 13.30 -11.83 -18.89
C PRO A 148 14.71 -12.19 -18.39
N GLY A 149 15.63 -11.22 -18.25
CA GLY A 149 16.98 -11.45 -17.75
C GLY A 149 17.08 -11.66 -16.23
N ILE A 150 16.09 -11.19 -15.45
CA ILE A 150 16.08 -11.23 -13.98
C ILE A 150 15.12 -12.31 -13.44
N THR A 151 14.09 -12.68 -14.22
CA THR A 151 13.14 -13.76 -13.88
C THR A 151 13.80 -15.13 -13.70
N SER A 152 14.93 -15.39 -14.37
CA SER A 152 15.70 -16.64 -14.23
C SER A 152 16.47 -16.75 -12.89
N TRP A 153 16.84 -15.62 -12.28
CA TRP A 153 17.46 -15.58 -10.95
C TRP A 153 16.42 -15.57 -9.82
N ILE A 154 15.26 -14.99 -10.09
CA ILE A 154 14.15 -14.85 -9.15
C ILE A 154 13.32 -16.15 -9.03
N SER A 155 13.27 -16.99 -10.06
CA SER A 155 12.56 -18.29 -10.04
C SER A 155 13.18 -19.33 -9.10
N GLN A 156 14.39 -19.09 -8.58
CA GLN A 156 15.04 -19.96 -7.59
C GLN A 156 14.74 -19.57 -6.13
N LEU A 157 14.02 -18.46 -5.90
CA LEU A 157 13.64 -18.04 -4.55
C LEU A 157 12.30 -18.69 -4.14
N PRO A 158 12.24 -19.43 -3.01
CA PRO A 158 11.06 -20.18 -2.56
C PRO A 158 9.84 -19.32 -2.13
N LEU A 159 9.86 -18.01 -2.43
CA LEU A 159 8.81 -17.04 -2.10
C LEU A 159 8.29 -16.27 -3.32
N PHE A 160 8.74 -16.62 -4.54
CA PHE A 160 8.31 -15.96 -5.76
C PHE A 160 6.85 -16.26 -6.13
N GLU A 161 6.39 -17.49 -5.88
CA GLU A 161 4.99 -17.89 -6.11
C GLU A 161 3.97 -17.08 -5.28
N LEU A 162 4.41 -16.35 -4.25
CA LEU A 162 3.56 -15.58 -3.34
C LEU A 162 3.63 -14.05 -3.55
N ASN A 163 4.29 -13.53 -4.58
CA ASN A 163 4.55 -12.08 -4.76
C ASN A 163 5.31 -11.43 -3.57
N LEU A 164 6.12 -12.22 -2.85
CA LEU A 164 6.89 -11.79 -1.67
C LEU A 164 8.39 -11.61 -1.96
N SER A 165 8.74 -11.37 -3.23
CA SER A 165 10.11 -11.10 -3.70
C SER A 165 10.82 -10.00 -2.92
N TRP A 166 10.09 -8.98 -2.45
CA TRP A 166 10.59 -7.85 -1.68
C TRP A 166 11.01 -8.18 -0.23
N VAL A 167 10.53 -9.29 0.35
CA VAL A 167 10.80 -9.65 1.75
C VAL A 167 12.27 -10.02 1.94
N VAL A 168 12.85 -10.78 1.02
CA VAL A 168 14.25 -11.20 1.06
C VAL A 168 15.22 -10.00 1.08
N PRO A 169 15.13 -9.04 0.14
CA PRO A 169 15.95 -7.84 0.18
C PRO A 169 15.61 -6.90 1.34
N ALA A 170 14.37 -6.85 1.83
CA ALA A 170 14.04 -6.11 3.05
C ALA A 170 14.77 -6.69 4.28
N VAL A 171 14.82 -8.02 4.40
CA VAL A 171 15.54 -8.70 5.49
C VAL A 171 17.05 -8.51 5.33
N ILE A 172 17.61 -8.65 4.12
CA ILE A 172 19.04 -8.41 3.87
C ILE A 172 19.40 -6.95 4.11
N GLY A 173 18.58 -6.00 3.68
CA GLY A 173 18.75 -4.56 3.94
C GLY A 173 18.66 -4.21 5.42
N GLY A 174 17.73 -4.85 6.15
CA GLY A 174 17.64 -4.72 7.61
C GLY A 174 18.85 -5.30 8.34
N LEU A 175 19.31 -6.48 7.94
CA LEU A 175 20.50 -7.15 8.52
C LEU A 175 21.78 -6.39 8.21
N THR A 176 21.97 -5.92 6.97
CA THR A 176 23.14 -5.10 6.60
C THR A 176 23.11 -3.73 7.28
N GLY A 177 21.94 -3.11 7.41
CA GLY A 177 21.76 -1.88 8.19
C GLY A 177 22.07 -2.07 9.68
N ALA A 178 21.62 -3.18 10.27
CA ALA A 178 21.93 -3.56 11.64
C ALA A 178 23.43 -3.83 11.84
N LEU A 179 24.07 -4.58 10.93
CA LEU A 179 25.51 -4.86 10.95
C LEU A 179 26.32 -3.57 10.81
N PHE A 180 25.95 -2.66 9.91
CA PHE A 180 26.61 -1.36 9.78
C PHE A 180 26.45 -0.50 11.03
N GLN A 181 25.32 -0.57 11.72
CA GLN A 181 25.13 0.12 13.00
C GLN A 181 26.01 -0.48 14.10
N PHE A 182 26.09 -1.81 14.18
CA PHE A 182 26.94 -2.51 15.14
C PHE A 182 28.43 -2.22 14.89
N ILE A 183 28.87 -2.13 13.63
CA ILE A 183 30.26 -1.84 13.26
C ILE A 183 30.62 -0.36 13.51
N LYS A 184 29.69 0.57 13.30
CA LYS A 184 29.92 2.01 13.46
C LYS A 184 29.67 2.52 14.89
N GLY A 185 29.81 1.64 15.88
CA GLY A 185 29.66 1.86 17.33
C GLY A 185 29.43 3.31 17.76
N GLN A 186 28.23 3.58 18.26
CA GLN A 186 27.80 4.84 18.87
C GLN A 186 27.99 6.12 18.03
N GLY A 187 26.86 6.59 17.50
CA GLY A 187 26.66 7.98 17.12
C GLY A 187 25.17 8.27 17.19
N ALA A 188 24.65 8.44 18.41
CA ALA A 188 23.31 8.96 18.60
C ALA A 188 23.22 10.32 17.88
N PRO A 189 22.31 10.53 16.92
CA PRO A 189 21.89 11.88 16.61
C PRO A 189 21.08 12.35 17.81
N SER A 190 21.59 13.35 18.52
CA SER A 190 20.79 14.13 19.46
C SER A 190 19.59 14.71 18.70
N GLU A 191 18.42 14.11 18.87
CA GLU A 191 17.15 14.62 18.35
C GLU A 191 16.75 15.86 19.14
N SER A 192 17.24 17.01 18.67
CA SER A 192 16.67 18.32 18.98
C SER A 192 15.39 18.51 18.18
N TYR A 193 14.30 17.85 18.58
CA TYR A 193 12.94 18.25 18.23
C TYR A 193 12.37 19.14 19.34
N GLN A 194 12.91 20.35 19.44
CA GLN A 194 12.23 21.46 20.10
C GLN A 194 12.04 22.59 19.09
N ASN A 195 10.78 23.01 18.98
CA ASN A 195 10.18 24.14 18.25
C ASN A 195 9.47 23.78 16.93
#